data_AF-A0A4Y9J3P0-F1
#
_entry.id   AF-A0A4Y9J3P0-F1
#
_cell.length_a   1.000
_cell.length_b   1.000
_cell.length_c   1.000
_cell.angle_alpha   90.00
_cell.angle_beta   90.00
_cell.angle_gamma   90.00
#
_symmetry.space_group_name_H-M   'P 1'
#
loop_
_entity.id
_entity.type
_entity.pdbx_description
1 polymer ?
#
loop_
_entity_poly.entity_id
_entity_poly.type
_entity_poly.pdbx_seq_one_letter_code
_entity_poly.pdbx_strand_id
1 'polypeptide(L)'
;MLICTVKEISKITGYASVIGSVECGKVTIVNTHLSEITRISGQKSWHDEQNKVVVRPEKIPVCLYVNGIEMVFLDVNKATY
;
A
#
# COMPACT_ATOMS: atom_id res chain seq x y z
N MET A 1 -13.37 -43.80 12.90
CA MET A 1 -13.07 -42.78 11.87
C MET A 1 -11.87 -41.98 12.37
N LEU A 2 -10.77 -41.95 11.64
CA LEU A 2 -9.63 -41.07 11.95
C LEU A 2 -9.79 -39.75 11.21
N ILE A 3 -9.52 -38.64 11.90
CA ILE A 3 -9.47 -37.30 11.30
C ILE A 3 -8.02 -36.84 11.40
N CYS A 4 -7.39 -36.61 10.26
CA CYS A 4 -6.03 -36.07 10.20
C CYS A 4 -6.09 -34.58 9.87
N THR A 5 -5.30 -33.78 10.58
CA THR A 5 -5.15 -32.34 10.32
C THR A 5 -3.73 -32.05 9.89
N VAL A 6 -3.57 -31.12 8.95
CA VAL A 6 -2.26 -30.63 8.49
C VAL A 6 -2.14 -29.19 8.96
N LYS A 7 -0.97 -28.83 9.49
CA LYS A 7 -0.68 -27.47 9.97
C LYS A 7 0.70 -27.04 9.47
N GLU A 8 0.77 -25.83 8.95
CA GLU A 8 2.05 -25.19 8.66
C GLU A 8 2.74 -24.76 9.96
N ILE A 9 4.00 -25.16 10.14
CA ILE A 9 4.76 -24.90 11.37
C ILE A 9 5.56 -23.60 11.26
N SER A 10 6.00 -23.25 10.06
CA SER A 10 6.76 -22.03 9.78
C SER A 10 5.83 -20.83 9.63
N LYS A 11 5.95 -19.86 10.54
CA LYS A 11 5.36 -18.53 10.34
C LYS A 11 6.31 -17.69 9.48
N ILE A 12 5.89 -17.33 8.29
CA ILE A 12 6.66 -16.48 7.38
C ILE A 12 6.21 -15.02 7.58
N THR A 13 7.14 -14.14 7.97
CA THR A 13 6.85 -12.70 8.10
C THR A 13 6.38 -12.13 6.76
N GLY A 14 5.29 -11.35 6.77
CA GLY A 14 4.70 -10.81 5.55
C GLY A 14 3.76 -11.78 4.82
N TYR A 15 3.45 -12.96 5.36
CA TYR A 15 2.48 -13.89 4.77
C TYR A 15 1.36 -14.27 5.74
N ALA A 16 0.15 -14.43 5.21
CA ALA A 16 -1.01 -15.01 5.90
C ALA A 16 -1.30 -16.41 5.32
N SER A 17 -1.38 -17.42 6.20
CA SER A 17 -1.65 -18.82 5.81
C SER A 17 -3.11 -19.17 6.04
N VAL A 18 -3.74 -19.82 5.07
CA VAL A 18 -5.10 -20.38 5.15
C VAL A 18 -5.04 -21.86 4.78
N ILE A 19 -5.62 -22.70 5.64
CA ILE A 19 -5.83 -24.11 5.32
C ILE A 19 -7.09 -24.21 4.45
N GLY A 20 -6.90 -24.66 3.20
CA GLY A 20 -7.96 -24.84 2.21
C GLY A 20 -8.74 -26.15 2.38
N SER A 21 -9.46 -26.56 1.33
CA SER A 21 -10.28 -27.77 1.33
C SER A 21 -9.44 -29.06 1.41
N VAL A 22 -10.07 -30.10 1.95
CA VAL A 22 -9.57 -31.48 1.93
C VAL A 22 -10.35 -32.24 0.87
N GLU A 23 -9.71 -32.59 -0.24
CA GLU A 23 -10.34 -33.31 -1.35
C GLU A 23 -9.58 -34.61 -1.62
N CYS A 24 -10.27 -35.75 -1.47
CA CYS A 24 -9.70 -37.09 -1.69
C CYS A 24 -8.34 -37.33 -1.00
N GLY A 25 -8.19 -36.86 0.25
CA GLY A 25 -6.95 -37.02 1.03
C GLY A 25 -5.83 -36.03 0.68
N LYS A 26 -6.06 -35.08 -0.23
CA LYS A 26 -5.17 -33.95 -0.47
C LYS A 26 -5.59 -32.77 0.40
N VAL A 27 -4.61 -32.11 1.02
CA VAL A 27 -4.80 -30.88 1.78
C VAL A 27 -4.06 -29.77 1.08
N THR A 28 -4.74 -28.67 0.81
CA THR A 28 -4.13 -27.47 0.21
C THR A 28 -3.88 -26.43 1.29
N ILE A 29 -2.68 -25.87 1.34
CA ILE A 29 -2.32 -24.73 2.19
C ILE A 29 -2.00 -23.57 1.28
N VAL A 30 -2.62 -22.42 1.52
CA VAL A 30 -2.43 -21.20 0.72
C VAL A 30 -1.75 -20.14 1.58
N ASN A 31 -0.56 -19.73 1.17
CA ASN A 31 0.16 -18.60 1.75
C ASN A 31 -0.01 -17.37 0.88
N THR A 32 -0.63 -16.33 1.44
CA THR A 32 -0.88 -15.04 0.78
C THR A 32 0.11 -14.00 1.27
N HIS A 33 0.89 -13.40 0.36
CA HIS A 33 1.79 -12.30 0.71
C HIS A 33 0.99 -11.03 1.05
N LEU A 34 1.19 -10.52 2.27
CA LEU A 34 0.68 -9.24 2.73
C LEU A 34 1.61 -8.16 2.17
N SER A 35 1.17 -7.50 1.11
CA SER A 35 1.93 -6.38 0.54
C SER A 35 2.11 -5.29 1.57
N GLU A 36 3.34 -4.80 1.72
CA GLU A 36 3.63 -3.70 2.63
C GLU A 36 3.03 -2.41 2.07
N ILE A 37 2.25 -1.72 2.90
CA ILE A 37 1.73 -0.39 2.55
C ILE A 37 2.75 0.64 3.05
N THR A 38 3.46 1.29 2.14
CA THR A 38 4.32 2.43 2.47
C THR A 38 3.50 3.72 2.44
N ARG A 39 3.68 4.57 3.46
CA ARG A 39 3.11 5.93 3.48
C ARG A 39 4.17 6.91 3.01
N ILE A 40 3.81 7.75 2.05
CA ILE A 40 4.67 8.81 1.51
C ILE A 40 3.99 10.14 1.81
N SER A 41 4.72 11.07 2.40
CA SER A 41 4.28 12.43 2.67
C SER A 41 5.33 13.44 2.21
N GLY A 42 4.87 14.65 1.89
CA GLY A 42 5.73 15.74 1.47
C GLY A 42 5.08 17.08 1.78
N GLN A 43 5.90 18.12 1.89
CA GLN A 43 5.45 19.48 2.11
C GLN A 43 6.00 20.37 0.99
N LYS A 44 5.13 21.24 0.46
CA LYS A 44 5.57 22.31 -0.43
C LYS A 44 5.96 23.54 0.39
N SER A 45 7.20 23.97 0.24
CA SER A 45 7.69 25.26 0.73
C SER A 45 8.01 26.18 -0.45
N TRP A 46 7.71 27.46 -0.30
CA TRP A 46 8.00 28.49 -1.30
C TRP A 46 9.13 29.40 -0.80
N HIS A 47 10.14 29.63 -1.65
CA HIS A 47 11.21 30.60 -1.39
C HIS A 47 11.14 31.72 -2.43
N ASP A 48 10.13 32.58 -2.26
CA ASP A 48 9.69 33.58 -3.25
C ASP A 48 9.45 34.98 -2.64
N GLU A 49 10.16 35.27 -1.55
CA GLU A 49 10.05 36.54 -0.81
C GLU A 49 8.61 36.95 -0.46
N GLN A 50 7.81 36.03 0.08
CA GLN A 50 6.38 36.27 0.40
C GLN A 50 5.54 36.62 -0.84
N ASN A 51 5.87 36.01 -1.97
CA ASN A 51 5.15 36.21 -3.24
C ASN A 51 5.15 37.69 -3.73
N LYS A 52 6.23 38.45 -3.51
CA LYS A 52 6.36 39.86 -3.93
C LYS A 52 6.06 40.12 -5.40
N VAL A 53 6.45 39.18 -6.28
CA VAL A 53 6.29 39.30 -7.74
C VAL A 53 4.95 38.70 -8.21
N VAL A 54 4.12 38.18 -7.29
CA VAL A 54 2.80 37.58 -7.59
C VAL A 54 2.87 36.46 -8.64
N VAL A 55 3.90 35.62 -8.54
CA VAL A 55 4.12 34.49 -9.47
C VAL A 55 3.69 33.15 -8.88
N ARG A 56 3.38 33.11 -7.59
CA ARG A 56 2.97 31.87 -6.92
C ARG A 56 1.60 31.42 -7.46
N PRO A 57 1.50 30.21 -8.02
CA PRO A 57 0.21 29.67 -8.44
C PRO A 57 -0.66 29.35 -7.23
N GLU A 58 -1.99 29.44 -7.42
CA GLU A 58 -2.97 29.07 -6.39
C GLU A 58 -2.83 27.60 -5.98
N LYS A 59 -2.51 26.72 -6.95
CA LYS A 59 -2.39 25.28 -6.75
C LYS A 59 -1.23 24.71 -7.57
N ILE A 60 -0.67 23.62 -7.06
CA ILE A 60 0.27 22.77 -7.82
C ILE A 60 -0.26 21.33 -7.82
N PRO A 61 -0.25 20.64 -8.97
CA PRO A 61 -0.54 19.22 -9.00
C PRO A 61 0.61 18.43 -8.37
N VAL A 62 0.28 17.38 -7.62
CA VAL A 62 1.26 16.41 -7.11
C VAL A 62 0.85 15.03 -7.59
N CYS A 63 1.78 14.36 -8.27
CA CYS A 63 1.60 13.02 -8.81
C CYS A 63 2.56 12.05 -8.11
N LEU A 64 2.02 10.92 -7.64
CA LEU A 64 2.83 9.83 -7.12
C LEU A 64 3.15 8.85 -8.23
N TYR A 65 4.44 8.59 -8.47
CA TYR A 65 4.89 7.60 -9.44
C TYR A 65 5.44 6.35 -8.75
N VAL A 66 5.01 5.18 -9.22
CA VAL A 66 5.55 3.89 -8.81
C VAL A 66 6.14 3.23 -10.05
N ASN A 67 7.45 3.00 -10.03
CA ASN A 67 8.20 2.43 -11.16
C ASN A 67 7.95 3.16 -12.50
N GLY A 68 7.82 4.49 -12.45
CA GLY A 68 7.56 5.32 -13.62
C GLY A 68 6.10 5.40 -14.07
N ILE A 69 5.17 4.70 -13.39
CA ILE A 69 3.74 4.74 -13.66
C ILE A 69 3.06 5.70 -12.67
N GLU A 70 2.26 6.64 -13.17
CA GLU A 70 1.45 7.55 -12.34
C GLU A 70 0.32 6.78 -11.64
N MET A 71 0.26 6.88 -10.31
CA MET A 71 -0.70 6.15 -9.48
C MET A 71 -1.90 7.00 -9.04
N VAL A 72 -1.65 8.25 -8.62
CA VAL A 72 -2.68 9.13 -8.03
C VAL A 72 -2.33 10.60 -8.29
N PHE A 73 -3.36 11.39 -8.66
CA PHE A 73 -3.34 12.85 -8.65
C PHE A 73 -3.92 13.37 -7.32
N LEU A 74 -3.14 14.09 -6.53
CA LEU A 74 -3.59 14.68 -5.26
C LEU A 74 -3.75 16.21 -5.42
N ASP A 75 -4.97 16.73 -5.27
CA ASP A 75 -5.17 18.17 -5.03
C ASP A 75 -4.81 18.46 -3.56
N VAL A 76 -3.69 19.13 -3.34
CA VAL A 76 -3.11 19.41 -2.02
C VAL A 76 -3.94 20.38 -1.16
N ASN A 77 -5.13 20.79 -1.59
CA ASN A 77 -6.02 21.70 -0.85
C ASN A 77 -7.18 21.00 -0.11
N LYS A 78 -7.33 19.67 -0.18
CA LYS A 78 -8.34 18.96 0.59
C LYS A 78 -7.76 18.49 1.91
N ALA A 79 -7.87 19.34 2.93
CA ALA A 79 -7.77 18.90 4.31
C ALA A 79 -8.94 17.92 4.58
N THR A 80 -8.65 16.63 4.68
CA THR A 80 -9.54 15.69 5.34
C THR A 80 -9.27 15.78 6.85
N TYR A 81 -10.21 16.41 7.56
CA TYR A 81 -10.37 16.29 9.01
C TYR A 81 -10.96 14.93 9.38
#